data_AF-A0AAU9VS82-F1
#
_entry.id   AF-A0AAU9VS82-F1
#
_cell.length_a   1.000
_cell.length_b   1.000
_cell.length_c   1.000
_cell.angle_alpha   90.00
_cell.angle_beta   90.00
_cell.angle_gamma   90.00
#
_symmetry.space_group_name_H-M   'P 1'
#
loop_
_entity.id
_entity.type
_entity.pdbx_description
1 polymer ?
#
loop_
_entity_poly.entity_id
_entity_poly.type
_entity_poly.pdbx_seq_one_letter_code
_entity_poly.pdbx_strand_id
1 'polypeptide(L)'
;MFSSRRITSVKMMESNSKRSFIKANILKSYTGTLRVGIITASKVPSLLGFNGVKEFDNGWFAIKNRIDEHVLNPKRNKLPNFIRGKQQEQNAIQQFQNDRKMGVSQCGYFKHPSDSRFGASPDGVSTGRQQFLVEIKT
;
A
#
# COMPACT_ATOMS: atom_id res chain seq x y z
N MET A 1 -1.10 -17.81 14.38
CA MET A 1 0.37 -18.00 14.46
C MET A 1 0.99 -17.60 13.12
N PHE A 2 1.96 -16.69 13.20
CA PHE A 2 2.82 -16.10 12.15
C PHE A 2 2.25 -15.78 10.75
N SER A 3 2.06 -14.47 10.56
CA SER A 3 1.87 -13.76 9.28
C SER A 3 3.11 -13.92 8.38
N SER A 4 2.96 -14.52 7.22
CA SER A 4 3.97 -14.46 6.15
C SER A 4 3.49 -13.52 5.05
N ARG A 5 4.03 -12.28 5.07
CA ARG A 5 3.97 -11.34 3.94
C ARG A 5 5.30 -11.45 3.23
N ARG A 6 5.32 -11.87 1.97
CA ARG A 6 6.56 -11.95 1.19
C ARG A 6 7.03 -10.55 0.82
N ILE A 7 8.24 -10.22 1.27
CA ILE A 7 8.95 -8.98 0.96
C ILE A 7 9.80 -9.24 -0.28
N THR A 8 9.63 -8.43 -1.33
CA THR A 8 10.39 -8.57 -2.60
C THR A 8 11.83 -8.06 -2.49
N SER A 9 12.11 -7.12 -1.58
CA SER A 9 13.47 -6.75 -1.17
C SER A 9 13.44 -6.12 0.21
N VAL A 10 14.26 -6.61 1.14
CA VAL A 10 14.53 -5.96 2.43
C VAL A 10 15.91 -5.34 2.35
N LYS A 11 16.02 -4.04 2.56
CA LYS A 11 17.32 -3.41 2.87
C LYS A 11 17.31 -2.94 4.32
N MET A 12 18.17 -3.54 5.12
CA MET A 12 18.47 -3.07 6.47
C MET A 12 19.32 -1.81 6.36
N MET A 13 18.90 -0.76 7.05
CA MET A 13 19.70 0.45 7.20
C MET A 13 20.00 0.63 8.68
N GLU A 14 21.28 0.65 9.03
CA GLU A 14 21.73 1.04 10.36
C GLU A 14 21.89 2.55 10.44
N SER A 15 21.35 3.13 11.50
CA SER A 15 21.64 4.49 11.93
C SER A 15 22.59 4.42 13.13
N ASN A 16 23.48 5.42 13.27
CA ASN A 16 24.42 5.61 14.39
C ASN A 16 23.76 5.63 15.79
N SER A 17 22.43 5.53 15.88
CA SER A 17 21.61 5.56 17.09
C SER A 17 21.11 4.19 17.58
N LYS A 18 21.79 3.07 17.24
CA LYS A 18 21.43 1.69 17.66
C LYS A 18 20.01 1.24 17.27
N ARG A 19 19.38 1.87 16.26
CA ARG A 19 18.07 1.46 15.72
C ARG A 19 18.21 1.03 14.26
N SER A 20 17.69 -0.15 13.95
CA SER A 20 17.71 -0.76 12.61
C SER A 20 16.37 -0.55 11.92
N PHE A 21 16.40 -0.18 10.63
CA PHE A 21 15.18 0.05 9.84
C PHE A 21 15.08 -0.91 8.67
N ILE A 22 13.85 -1.33 8.36
CA ILE A 22 13.51 -2.20 7.23
C ILE A 22 12.86 -1.33 6.16
N LYS A 23 13.54 -1.16 5.02
CA LYS A 23 12.91 -0.63 3.80
C LYS A 23 12.16 -1.77 3.12
N ALA A 24 10.84 -1.66 3.01
CA ALA A 24 9.99 -2.59 2.27
C ALA A 24 9.22 -1.82 1.17
N ASN A 25 9.25 -2.32 -0.06
CA ASN A 25 8.44 -1.80 -1.15
C ASN A 25 7.04 -2.41 -1.05
N ILE A 26 6.07 -1.62 -0.59
CA ILE A 26 4.65 -1.97 -0.53
C ILE A 26 3.90 -0.78 -1.12
N LEU A 27 2.89 -1.03 -1.97
CA LEU A 27 2.06 0.07 -2.46
C LEU A 27 0.56 -0.17 -2.16
N LYS A 28 -0.05 0.75 -1.40
CA LYS A 28 -1.51 0.89 -1.29
C LYS A 28 -2.02 2.15 -1.98
N SER A 29 -3.18 2.69 -1.60
CA SER A 29 -4.14 3.20 -2.58
C SER A 29 -5.28 4.10 -1.99
N TYR A 30 -5.53 5.33 -2.50
CA TYR A 30 -6.91 5.89 -2.76
C TYR A 30 -7.10 6.83 -4.01
N THR A 31 -7.80 6.36 -5.06
CA THR A 31 -8.56 7.08 -6.14
C THR A 31 -9.35 6.03 -6.96
N GLY A 32 -10.69 6.02 -6.88
CA GLY A 32 -11.51 4.88 -7.32
C GLY A 32 -11.49 4.60 -8.83
N THR A 33 -11.64 5.62 -9.67
CA THR A 33 -11.80 5.46 -11.12
C THR A 33 -10.53 5.02 -11.85
N LEU A 34 -9.36 5.52 -11.41
CA LEU A 34 -8.05 5.21 -12.02
C LEU A 34 -7.57 3.78 -11.74
N ARG A 35 -8.29 3.01 -10.93
CA ARG A 35 -7.88 1.67 -10.47
C ARG A 35 -8.77 0.54 -10.91
N VAL A 36 -9.90 0.88 -11.51
CA VAL A 36 -10.80 -0.11 -12.09
C VAL A 36 -10.04 -0.84 -13.20
N GLY A 37 -10.01 -2.17 -13.13
CA GLY A 37 -9.26 -3.00 -14.09
C GLY A 37 -7.73 -2.97 -13.94
N ILE A 38 -7.18 -2.35 -12.89
CA ILE A 38 -5.74 -2.28 -12.62
C ILE A 38 -5.33 -3.26 -11.53
N ILE A 39 -4.19 -3.92 -11.74
CA ILE A 39 -3.48 -4.67 -10.71
C ILE A 39 -2.77 -3.69 -9.78
N THR A 40 -3.45 -3.30 -8.71
CA THR A 40 -2.84 -2.47 -7.66
C THR A 40 -1.91 -3.31 -6.81
N ALA A 41 -0.87 -2.71 -6.26
CA ALA A 41 0.08 -3.46 -5.41
C ALA A 41 -0.57 -4.09 -4.16
N SER A 42 -1.68 -3.55 -3.65
CA SER A 42 -2.47 -4.18 -2.60
C SER A 42 -3.15 -5.50 -3.02
N LYS A 43 -3.32 -5.74 -4.32
CA LYS A 43 -3.98 -6.93 -4.90
C LYS A 43 -2.99 -8.00 -5.33
N VAL A 44 -1.73 -7.62 -5.58
CA VAL A 44 -0.67 -8.56 -6.00
C VAL A 44 -0.60 -9.78 -5.08
N PRO A 45 -0.67 -9.68 -3.74
CA PRO A 45 -0.67 -10.86 -2.89
C PRO A 45 -1.81 -11.85 -3.18
N SER A 46 -3.05 -11.35 -3.36
CA SER A 46 -4.19 -12.19 -3.71
C SER A 46 -4.04 -12.83 -5.07
N LEU A 47 -3.57 -12.09 -6.07
CA LEU A 47 -3.34 -12.59 -7.44
C LEU A 47 -2.19 -13.59 -7.54
N LEU A 48 -1.28 -13.59 -6.56
CA LEU A 48 -0.25 -14.62 -6.41
C LEU A 48 -0.71 -15.82 -5.58
N GLY A 49 -1.98 -15.84 -5.13
CA GLY A 49 -2.57 -16.92 -4.36
C GLY A 49 -2.30 -16.88 -2.85
N PHE A 50 -1.66 -15.82 -2.33
CA PHE A 50 -1.32 -15.74 -0.90
C PHE A 50 -2.52 -15.52 0.03
N ASN A 51 -3.64 -15.08 -0.52
CA ASN A 51 -4.87 -14.80 0.23
C ASN A 51 -5.94 -15.90 0.05
N GLY A 52 -5.59 -17.01 -0.60
CA GLY A 52 -6.50 -18.11 -0.91
C GLY A 52 -7.28 -17.91 -2.20
N VAL A 53 -7.85 -19.01 -2.71
CA VAL A 53 -8.50 -19.09 -4.02
C VAL A 53 -9.68 -18.11 -4.13
N LYS A 54 -10.48 -17.97 -3.08
CA LYS A 54 -11.62 -17.03 -3.07
C LYS A 54 -11.20 -15.58 -3.32
N GLU A 55 -10.10 -15.12 -2.70
CA GLU A 55 -9.63 -13.75 -2.89
C GLU A 55 -8.90 -13.58 -4.22
N PHE A 56 -8.26 -14.63 -4.72
CA PHE A 56 -7.75 -14.67 -6.09
C PHE A 56 -8.91 -14.49 -7.10
N ASP A 57 -9.95 -15.31 -7.02
CA ASP A 57 -11.08 -15.31 -7.95
C ASP A 57 -11.80 -13.96 -7.93
N ASN A 58 -12.11 -13.44 -6.75
CA ASN A 58 -12.76 -12.13 -6.61
C ASN A 58 -11.90 -11.00 -7.20
N GLY A 59 -10.61 -10.98 -6.87
CA GLY A 59 -9.68 -9.96 -7.36
C GLY A 59 -9.50 -10.03 -8.88
N TRP A 60 -9.33 -11.24 -9.42
CA TRP A 60 -9.18 -11.48 -10.85
C TRP A 60 -10.44 -11.14 -11.62
N PHE A 61 -11.61 -11.54 -11.12
CA PHE A 61 -12.91 -11.20 -11.68
C PHE A 61 -13.12 -9.69 -11.75
N ALA A 62 -12.83 -8.95 -10.67
CA ALA A 62 -12.93 -7.49 -10.63
C ALA A 62 -12.04 -6.81 -11.68
N ILE A 63 -10.79 -7.29 -11.82
CA ILE A 63 -9.82 -6.75 -12.77
C ILE A 63 -10.25 -7.02 -14.21
N LYS A 64 -10.61 -8.27 -14.53
CA LYS A 64 -10.99 -8.68 -15.89
C LYS A 64 -12.25 -7.97 -16.38
N ASN A 65 -13.24 -7.82 -15.52
CA ASN A 65 -14.52 -7.21 -15.87
C ASN A 65 -14.54 -5.68 -15.65
N ARG A 66 -13.42 -5.08 -15.23
CA ARG A 66 -13.33 -3.64 -14.92
C ARG A 66 -14.44 -3.20 -13.97
N ILE A 67 -14.63 -3.95 -12.88
CA ILE A 67 -15.60 -3.65 -11.83
C ILE A 67 -14.85 -3.01 -10.65
N ASP A 68 -15.44 -1.98 -10.05
CA ASP A 68 -14.94 -1.43 -8.79
C ASP A 68 -15.15 -2.45 -7.65
N GLU A 69 -14.05 -2.84 -7.01
CA GLU A 69 -14.05 -3.81 -5.91
C GLU A 69 -14.86 -3.32 -4.69
N HIS A 70 -15.04 -2.01 -4.53
CA HIS A 70 -15.92 -1.48 -3.49
C HIS A 70 -17.38 -1.92 -3.66
N VAL A 71 -17.81 -2.19 -4.90
CA VAL A 71 -19.13 -2.75 -5.21
C VAL A 71 -19.19 -4.23 -4.81
N LEU A 72 -18.09 -4.96 -5.00
CA LEU A 72 -18.00 -6.39 -4.66
C LEU A 72 -17.87 -6.63 -3.15
N ASN A 73 -17.30 -5.67 -2.41
CA ASN A 73 -17.15 -5.75 -0.96
C ASN A 73 -17.52 -4.43 -0.25
N PRO A 74 -18.82 -4.11 -0.19
CA PRO A 74 -19.29 -2.84 0.39
C PRO A 74 -19.10 -2.78 1.92
N LYS A 75 -18.97 -3.94 2.57
CA LYS A 75 -18.79 -4.03 4.03
C LYS A 75 -17.38 -3.62 4.46
N ARG A 76 -16.38 -3.67 3.57
CA ARG A 76 -14.98 -3.36 3.88
C ARG A 76 -14.78 -1.97 4.49
N ASN A 77 -15.47 -0.98 3.97
CA ASN A 77 -15.37 0.40 4.46
C ASN A 77 -15.97 0.58 5.86
N LYS A 78 -16.80 -0.36 6.31
CA LYS A 78 -17.45 -0.36 7.63
C LYS A 78 -16.66 -1.14 8.69
N LEU A 79 -15.57 -1.82 8.29
CA LEU A 79 -14.75 -2.57 9.24
C LEU A 79 -14.02 -1.61 10.19
N PRO A 80 -14.03 -1.85 11.52
CA PRO A 80 -13.39 -0.97 12.49
C PRO A 80 -11.91 -0.67 12.18
N ASN A 81 -11.16 -1.68 11.73
CA ASN A 81 -9.74 -1.50 11.34
C ASN A 81 -9.57 -0.57 10.13
N PHE A 82 -10.54 -0.56 9.21
CA PHE A 82 -10.50 0.32 8.05
C PHE A 82 -10.85 1.76 8.40
N ILE A 83 -11.81 1.94 9.30
CA ILE A 83 -12.19 3.24 9.86
C ILE A 83 -11.01 3.82 10.65
N ARG A 84 -10.39 3.02 11.53
CA ARG A 84 -9.18 3.41 12.28
C ARG A 84 -8.06 3.81 11.33
N GLY A 85 -7.84 3.02 10.28
CA GLY A 85 -6.94 3.33 9.17
C GLY A 85 -7.06 4.76 8.70
N LYS A 86 -8.24 5.12 8.22
CA LYS A 86 -8.53 6.46 7.69
C LYS A 86 -8.39 7.58 8.73
N GLN A 87 -8.77 7.32 9.98
CA GLN A 87 -8.72 8.32 11.06
C GLN A 87 -7.30 8.60 11.53
N GLN A 88 -6.42 7.59 11.54
CA GLN A 88 -5.10 7.69 12.17
C GLN A 88 -3.95 7.82 11.17
N GLU A 89 -4.19 7.65 9.87
CA GLU A 89 -3.13 7.71 8.84
C GLU A 89 -2.32 9.01 8.92
N GLN A 90 -3.00 10.18 9.01
CA GLN A 90 -2.31 11.46 9.09
C GLN A 90 -1.53 11.64 10.39
N ASN A 91 -2.08 11.22 11.52
CA ASN A 91 -1.38 11.25 12.82
C ASN A 91 -0.12 10.38 12.78
N ALA A 92 -0.21 9.20 12.17
CA ALA A 92 0.90 8.28 12.03
C ALA A 92 1.97 8.80 11.05
N ILE A 93 1.58 9.47 9.96
CA ILE A 93 2.51 10.18 9.08
C ILE A 93 3.22 11.30 9.83
N GLN A 94 2.50 12.11 10.61
CA GLN A 94 3.09 13.20 11.38
C GLN A 94 4.07 12.69 12.44
N GLN A 95 3.71 11.61 13.16
CA GLN A 95 4.63 10.97 14.09
C GLN A 95 5.89 10.46 13.38
N PHE A 96 5.74 9.82 12.21
CA PHE A 96 6.86 9.38 11.40
C PHE A 96 7.76 10.56 10.98
N GLN A 97 7.18 11.67 10.53
CA GLN A 97 7.94 12.87 10.16
C GLN A 97 8.75 13.43 11.33
N ASN A 98 8.14 13.49 12.52
CA ASN A 98 8.78 13.96 13.75
C ASN A 98 9.94 13.05 14.16
N ASP A 99 9.73 11.73 14.19
CA ASP A 99 10.74 10.75 14.57
C ASP A 99 11.94 10.74 13.62
N ARG A 100 11.70 11.05 12.34
CA ARG A 100 12.71 11.01 11.28
C ARG A 100 13.34 12.35 10.95
N LYS A 101 12.77 13.44 11.47
CA LYS A 101 13.12 14.81 11.07
C LYS A 101 13.12 14.94 9.54
N MET A 102 12.12 14.35 8.91
CA MET A 102 12.02 14.21 7.45
C MET A 102 10.59 14.51 7.03
N GLY A 103 10.43 15.31 5.97
CA GLY A 103 9.11 15.58 5.41
C GLY A 103 8.56 14.37 4.67
N VAL A 104 7.24 14.28 4.61
CA VAL A 104 6.52 13.33 3.75
C VAL A 104 5.48 14.13 2.98
N SER A 105 5.58 14.11 1.66
CA SER A 105 4.61 14.74 0.78
C SER A 105 3.55 13.73 0.37
N GLN A 106 2.29 14.15 0.38
CA GLN A 106 1.21 13.35 -0.18
C GLN A 106 1.48 13.11 -1.67
N CYS A 107 1.16 11.90 -2.14
CA CYS A 107 1.31 11.54 -3.53
C CYS A 107 0.04 10.90 -4.08
N GLY A 108 -0.15 11.07 -5.40
CA GLY A 108 -1.30 10.52 -6.10
C GLY A 108 -1.09 9.08 -6.55
N TYR A 109 -1.83 8.72 -7.59
CA TYR A 109 -1.71 7.42 -8.24
C TYR A 109 -0.55 7.40 -9.25
N PHE A 110 0.29 6.37 -9.15
CA PHE A 110 1.36 6.05 -10.07
C PHE A 110 0.98 4.84 -10.92
N LYS A 111 1.14 4.98 -12.22
CA LYS A 111 1.06 3.89 -13.18
C LYS A 111 2.47 3.35 -13.42
N HIS A 112 2.61 2.04 -13.60
CA HIS A 112 3.91 1.47 -13.93
C HIS A 112 4.35 1.96 -15.32
N PRO A 113 5.61 2.44 -15.48
CA PRO A 113 6.04 3.16 -16.68
C PRO A 113 6.07 2.30 -17.95
N SER A 114 6.32 0.99 -17.80
CA SER A 114 6.39 0.05 -18.92
C SER A 114 5.23 -0.95 -18.98
N ASP A 115 4.35 -0.98 -17.99
CA ASP A 115 3.22 -1.91 -17.98
C ASP A 115 1.96 -1.26 -17.42
N SER A 116 1.07 -0.85 -18.31
CA SER A 116 -0.14 -0.14 -17.94
C SER A 116 -1.12 -0.90 -17.07
N ARG A 117 -0.94 -2.21 -16.90
CA ARG A 117 -1.81 -3.06 -16.08
C ARG A 117 -1.53 -2.89 -14.58
N PHE A 118 -0.37 -2.36 -14.21
CA PHE A 118 0.06 -2.21 -12.82
C PHE A 118 0.02 -0.75 -12.36
N GLY A 119 -0.32 -0.56 -11.09
CA GLY A 119 -0.26 0.76 -10.47
C GLY A 119 -0.29 0.74 -8.95
N ALA A 120 -0.12 1.92 -8.37
CA ALA A 120 0.17 2.12 -6.97
C ALA A 120 -0.19 3.52 -6.49
N SER A 121 -0.35 3.74 -5.19
CA SER A 121 -0.60 5.06 -4.59
C SER A 121 -0.13 5.03 -3.15
N PRO A 122 1.18 5.12 -2.93
CA PRO A 122 1.78 5.18 -1.59
C PRO A 122 1.09 6.21 -0.70
N ASP A 123 1.19 6.02 0.61
CA ASP A 123 0.62 6.94 1.59
C ASP A 123 1.39 8.29 1.60
N GLY A 124 2.64 8.26 1.14
CA GLY A 124 3.40 9.46 0.78
C GLY A 124 4.76 9.16 0.15
N VAL A 125 5.50 10.22 -0.16
CA VAL A 125 6.90 10.18 -0.60
C VAL A 125 7.73 11.01 0.35
N SER A 126 8.82 10.44 0.85
CA SER A 126 9.73 11.19 1.72
C SER A 126 10.46 12.31 0.98
N THR A 127 10.71 13.42 1.66
CA THR A 127 11.50 14.54 1.13
C THR A 127 12.97 14.40 1.52
N GLY A 128 13.86 15.01 0.72
CA GLY A 128 15.30 15.03 0.97
C GLY A 128 16.13 14.46 -0.18
N ARG A 129 17.44 14.23 0.08
CA ARG A 129 18.40 13.77 -0.94
C ARG A 129 18.12 12.35 -1.45
N GLN A 130 17.54 11.50 -0.61
CA GLN A 130 17.12 10.15 -0.99
C GLN A 130 15.63 9.98 -0.72
N GLN A 131 14.83 10.05 -1.79
CA GLN A 131 13.40 9.87 -1.71
C GLN A 131 13.04 8.38 -1.67
N PHE A 132 12.04 8.04 -0.88
CA PHE A 132 11.47 6.70 -0.83
C PHE A 132 9.96 6.78 -0.59
N LEU A 133 9.26 5.72 -1.01
CA LEU A 133 7.83 5.60 -0.82
C LEU A 133 7.53 5.23 0.63
N VAL A 134 6.51 5.86 1.19
CA VAL A 134 6.05 5.65 2.56
C VAL A 134 4.73 4.89 2.51
N GLU A 135 4.65 3.83 3.31
CA GLU A 135 3.46 3.02 3.52
C GLU A 135 3.25 2.89 5.03
N ILE A 136 2.17 3.46 5.54
CA ILE A 136 1.79 3.50 6.94
C ILE A 136 0.74 2.43 7.23
N LYS A 137 0.85 1.78 8.40
CA LYS A 137 -0.12 0.80 8.87
C LYS A 137 -0.47 1.16 10.31
N THR A 138 -1.75 1.41 10.55
CA THR A 138 -2.31 1.82 11.85
C THR A 138 -3.18 0.73 12.45
#